data_AF-X0Y3T2-F1
#
_entry.id   AF-X0Y3T2-F1
#
_cell.length_a   1.000
_cell.length_b   1.000
_cell.length_c   1.000
_cell.angle_alpha   90.00
_cell.angle_beta   90.00
_cell.angle_gamma   90.00
#
_symmetry.space_group_name_H-M   'P 1'
#
loop_
_entity.id
_entity.type
_entity.pdbx_description
1 polymer ?
#
loop_
_entity_poly.entity_id
_entity_poly.type
_entity_poly.pdbx_seq_one_letter_code
_entity_poly.pdbx_strand_id
1 'polypeptide(L)'
;VQLLLPPKLEPIRGDRDKLAVVVNNLLGNAIKYTQPDGNVMVGCQVTGDEVVITLKDNGVGIAQADHARVFEKFRRADDPE
;
A
#
# COMPACT_ATOMS: atom_id res chain seq x y z
N VAL A 1 -4.55 -11.47 -3.98
CA VAL A 1 -3.45 -10.49 -4.13
C VAL A 1 -2.69 -10.80 -5.42
N GLN A 2 -2.50 -9.82 -6.29
CA GLN A 2 -1.72 -9.93 -7.53
C GLN A 2 -0.38 -9.20 -7.37
N LEU A 3 0.70 -9.77 -7.93
CA LEU A 3 2.03 -9.17 -7.95
C LEU A 3 2.38 -8.72 -9.36
N LEU A 4 2.78 -7.45 -9.49
CA LEU A 4 3.29 -6.86 -10.73
C LEU A 4 4.71 -6.36 -10.46
N LEU A 5 5.67 -7.29 -10.48
CA LEU A 5 7.07 -7.03 -10.18
C LEU A 5 7.90 -7.09 -11.46
N PRO A 6 8.96 -6.27 -11.59
CA PRO A 6 9.87 -6.39 -12.71
C PRO A 6 10.66 -7.69 -12.55
N PRO A 7 11.12 -8.30 -13.65
CA PRO A 7 11.89 -9.55 -13.61
C PRO A 7 13.21 -9.40 -12.84
N LYS A 8 13.76 -8.18 -12.81
CA LYS A 8 14.93 -7.82 -12.03
C LYS A 8 14.75 -6.42 -11.45
N LEU A 9 15.13 -6.25 -10.20
CA LEU A 9 15.24 -4.95 -9.54
C LEU A 9 16.67 -4.82 -9.02
N GLU A 10 17.31 -3.68 -9.25
CA GLU A 10 18.61 -3.42 -8.65
C GLU A 10 18.45 -3.19 -7.13
N PRO A 11 19.42 -3.59 -6.31
CA PRO A 11 19.38 -3.34 -4.87
C PRO A 11 19.34 -1.83 -4.58
N ILE A 12 18.42 -1.43 -3.70
CA ILE A 12 18.35 -0.07 -3.17
C ILE A 12 19.00 0.01 -1.79
N ARG A 13 19.46 1.21 -1.41
CA ARG A 13 19.93 1.49 -0.05
C ARG A 13 18.73 1.82 0.84
N GLY A 14 18.60 1.13 1.96
CA GLY A 14 17.54 1.36 2.93
C GLY A 14 17.61 0.42 4.12
N ASP A 15 16.75 0.66 5.10
CA ASP A 15 16.56 -0.21 6.25
C ASP A 15 15.53 -1.28 5.88
N ARG A 16 16.00 -2.52 5.73
CA ARG A 16 15.18 -3.67 5.31
C ARG A 16 13.99 -3.89 6.24
N ASP A 17 14.19 -3.80 7.54
CA ASP A 17 13.17 -4.14 8.53
C ASP A 17 12.09 -3.03 8.55
N LYS A 18 12.49 -1.77 8.47
CA LYS A 18 11.54 -0.66 8.37
C LYS A 18 10.72 -0.72 7.07
N LEU A 19 11.34 -1.04 5.94
CA LEU A 19 10.63 -1.21 4.67
C LEU A 19 9.61 -2.36 4.75
N ALA A 20 10.00 -3.49 5.36
CA ALA A 20 9.09 -4.60 5.58
C ALA A 20 7.89 -4.20 6.45
N VAL A 21 8.11 -3.43 7.52
CA VAL A 21 7.04 -2.90 8.38
C VAL A 21 6.07 -2.01 7.58
N VAL A 22 6.59 -1.08 6.78
CA VAL A 22 5.75 -0.18 5.97
C VAL A 22 4.90 -0.98 4.98
N VAL A 23 5.52 -1.88 4.22
CA VAL A 23 4.81 -2.70 3.22
C VAL A 23 3.77 -3.59 3.89
N ASN A 24 4.10 -4.21 5.03
CA ASN A 24 3.17 -5.07 5.76
C ASN A 24 1.97 -4.28 6.32
N ASN A 25 2.18 -3.08 6.82
CA ASN A 25 1.10 -2.22 7.30
C ASN A 25 0.14 -1.82 6.17
N LEU A 26 0.69 -1.40 5.02
CA LEU A 26 -0.12 -1.01 3.86
C LEU A 26 -0.87 -2.21 3.27
N LEU A 27 -0.20 -3.37 3.12
CA LEU A 27 -0.82 -4.59 2.59
C LEU A 27 -1.88 -5.14 3.56
N GLY A 28 -1.60 -5.10 4.86
CA GLY A 28 -2.56 -5.49 5.89
C GLY A 28 -3.82 -4.64 5.85
N ASN A 29 -3.67 -3.32 5.68
CA ASN A 29 -4.82 -2.43 5.48
C ASN A 29 -5.59 -2.77 4.20
N ALA A 30 -4.89 -2.91 3.06
CA ALA A 30 -5.53 -3.25 1.79
C ALA A 30 -6.35 -4.56 1.90
N ILE A 31 -5.79 -5.62 2.48
CA ILE A 31 -6.50 -6.90 2.67
C ILE A 31 -7.68 -6.73 3.62
N LYS A 32 -7.51 -6.00 4.72
CA LYS A 32 -8.55 -5.81 5.74
C LYS A 32 -9.77 -5.05 5.20
N TYR A 33 -9.55 -4.04 4.36
CA TYR A 33 -10.58 -3.13 3.88
C TYR A 33 -11.09 -3.45 2.47
N THR A 34 -10.65 -4.59 1.91
CA THR A 34 -11.15 -5.12 0.64
C THR A 34 -12.13 -6.27 0.89
N GLN A 35 -13.29 -6.21 0.22
CA GLN A 35 -14.32 -7.25 0.25
C GLN A 35 -13.79 -8.62 -0.25
N PRO A 36 -14.43 -9.75 0.10
CA PRO A 36 -13.93 -11.11 -0.22
C PRO A 36 -13.58 -11.35 -1.69
N ASP A 37 -14.33 -10.77 -2.63
CA ASP A 37 -14.11 -10.90 -4.08
C ASP A 37 -13.36 -9.70 -4.69
N GLY A 38 -12.82 -8.82 -3.84
CA GLY A 38 -12.03 -7.69 -4.27
C GLY A 38 -10.60 -8.09 -4.65
N ASN A 39 -9.89 -7.13 -5.23
CA ASN A 39 -8.55 -7.31 -5.74
C ASN A 39 -7.59 -6.34 -5.06
N VAL A 40 -6.50 -6.90 -4.55
CA VAL A 40 -5.33 -6.15 -4.09
C VAL A 40 -4.16 -6.46 -5.01
N MET A 41 -3.50 -5.43 -5.51
CA MET A 41 -2.34 -5.50 -6.37
C MET A 41 -1.15 -4.82 -5.70
N VAL A 42 -0.01 -5.51 -5.71
CA VAL A 42 1.28 -4.96 -5.28
C VAL A 42 2.18 -4.87 -6.50
N GLY A 43 2.59 -3.65 -6.82
CA GLY A 43 3.45 -3.32 -7.94
C GLY A 43 4.80 -2.80 -7.46
N CYS A 44 5.83 -2.99 -8.28
CA CYS A 44 7.12 -2.35 -8.11
C CYS A 44 7.64 -1.94 -9.48
N GLN A 45 8.21 -0.74 -9.59
CA GLN A 45 8.83 -0.28 -10.83
C GLN A 45 9.95 0.71 -10.54
N VAL A 46 10.92 0.79 -11.46
CA VAL A 46 11.94 1.85 -11.44
C VAL A 46 11.39 3.04 -12.21
N THR A 47 11.43 4.22 -11.60
CA THR A 47 11.01 5.49 -12.22
C THR A 47 12.14 6.50 -12.02
N GLY A 48 12.91 6.76 -13.08
CA GLY A 48 14.15 7.54 -12.97
C GLY A 48 15.16 6.85 -12.04
N ASP A 49 15.58 7.55 -11.00
CA ASP A 49 16.53 7.05 -9.99
C ASP A 49 15.84 6.46 -8.75
N GLU A 50 14.51 6.33 -8.78
CA GLU A 50 13.72 5.83 -7.65
C GLU A 50 13.08 4.48 -7.94
N VAL A 51 12.87 3.70 -6.88
CA VAL A 51 12.00 2.53 -6.90
C VAL A 51 10.66 2.92 -6.30
N VAL A 52 9.60 2.79 -7.10
CA VAL A 52 8.22 3.04 -6.69
C VAL A 52 7.54 1.72 -6.38
N ILE A 53 7.13 1.56 -5.12
CA ILE A 53 6.28 0.45 -4.69
C ILE A 53 4.84 0.95 -4.65
N THR A 54 3.96 0.28 -5.38
CA THR A 54 2.55 0.61 -5.48
C THR A 54 1.72 -0.45 -4.77
N LEU A 55 0.81 -0.05 -3.89
CA LEU A 55 -0.26 -0.91 -3.40
C LEU A 55 -1.57 -0.32 -3.88
N LYS A 56 -2.38 -1.12 -4.55
CA LYS A 56 -3.68 -0.74 -5.06
C LYS A 56 -4.71 -1.77 -4.64
N ASP A 57 -5.81 -1.31 -4.09
CA ASP A 57 -6.99 -2.13 -3.83
C ASP A 57 -8.24 -1.51 -4.47
N ASN A 58 -9.32 -2.27 -4.48
CA ASN A 58 -10.66 -1.81 -4.86
C ASN A 58 -11.65 -2.01 -3.70
N GLY A 59 -11.18 -1.81 -2.48
CA GLY A 59 -11.96 -1.91 -1.26
C GLY A 59 -12.96 -0.77 -1.09
N VAL A 60 -13.42 -0.60 0.14
CA VAL A 60 -14.41 0.45 0.50
C VAL A 60 -13.92 1.88 0.23
N GLY A 61 -12.61 2.06 0.05
CA GLY A 61 -11.98 3.35 -0.18
C GLY A 61 -11.88 4.20 1.07
N ILE A 62 -11.34 5.41 0.90
CA ILE A 62 -11.17 6.39 1.97
C ILE A 62 -11.90 7.66 1.52
N ALA A 63 -12.74 8.23 2.39
CA ALA A 63 -13.43 9.47 2.10
C ALA A 63 -12.44 10.59 1.77
N GLN A 64 -12.76 11.42 0.78
CA GLN A 64 -11.87 12.49 0.29
C GLN A 64 -11.40 13.43 1.41
N ALA A 65 -12.26 13.71 2.39
CA ALA A 65 -11.96 14.56 3.54
C ALA A 65 -10.87 13.98 4.46
N ASP A 66 -10.69 12.66 4.46
CA ASP A 66 -9.72 11.96 5.30
C ASP A 66 -8.37 11.74 4.62
N HIS A 67 -8.24 11.97 3.30
CA HIS A 67 -7.00 11.71 2.54
C HIS A 67 -5.77 12.44 3.12
N ALA A 68 -5.94 13.68 3.58
CA ALA A 68 -4.86 14.46 4.17
C ALA A 68 -4.44 13.94 5.56
N ARG A 69 -5.28 13.11 6.19
CA ARG A 69 -5.19 12.75 7.61
C ARG A 69 -4.91 11.27 7.83
N VAL A 70 -4.92 10.43 6.78
CA VAL A 70 -4.71 8.97 6.91
C VAL A 70 -3.36 8.56 7.48
N PHE A 71 -2.38 9.47 7.46
CA PHE A 71 -1.05 9.25 8.06
C PHE A 71 -0.91 9.89 9.46
N GLU A 72 -1.95 10.52 10.01
CA GLU A 72 -1.96 11.01 11.39
C GLU A 72 -1.99 9.83 12.37
N LYS A 73 -1.18 9.92 13.43
CA LYS A 73 -1.18 8.89 14.47
C LYS A 73 -2.55 8.81 15.15
N PHE A 74 -3.00 7.59 15.42
CA PHE A 74 -4.25 7.28 16.10
C PHE A 74 -5.54 7.70 15.36
N ARG A 75 -5.44 8.07 14.07
CA ARG A 75 -6.61 8.34 13.22
C ARG A 75 -7.02 7.05 12.51
N ARG A 76 -8.32 6.76 12.54
CA ARG A 76 -8.98 5.83 11.61
C ARG A 76 -9.88 6.67 10.72
N ALA A 77 -9.99 6.31 9.44
CA ALA A 77 -11.08 6.84 8.63
C ALA A 77 -12.38 6.44 9.33
N ASP A 78 -13.34 7.36 9.40
CA ASP A 78 -14.61 7.07 10.07
C ASP A 78 -15.23 5.85 9.35
N ASP A 79 -15.62 4.80 10.11
CA ASP A 79 -16.25 3.62 9.53
C ASP A 79 -17.53 4.11 8.83
N PRO A 80 -17.69 3.89 7.51
CA PRO A 80 -18.98 4.10 6.90
C PRO A 80 -19.91 3.03 7.49
N GLU A 81 -20.88 3.45 8.32
CA GLU A 81 -22.03 2.59 8.67
C GLU A 81 -22.73 2.05 7.41
#